data_AF-A0A231RCW1-F1
#
_entry.id   AF-A0A231RCW1-F1
#
_cell.length_a   1.000
_cell.length_b   1.000
_cell.length_c   1.000
_cell.angle_alpha   90.00
_cell.angle_beta   90.00
_cell.angle_gamma   90.00
#
_symmetry.space_group_name_H-M   'P 1'
#
loop_
_entity.id
_entity.type
_entity.pdbx_description
1 polymer ?
#
loop_
_entity_poly.entity_id
_entity_poly.type
_entity_poly.pdbx_seq_one_letter_code
_entity_poly.pdbx_strand_id
1 'polypeptide(L)'
;MLRYCYDQSAVRITESPNENDIEFHIRILLEEPLYLDGIQLIKKKYERNGVDTKVLFYANYDREYRAIVHRDHYAYFIIELMKHQLLRSVEWTT
;
A
#
# COMPACT_ATOMS: atom_id res chain seq x y z
N MET A 1 -17.26 3.73 1.45
CA MET A 1 -15.95 3.39 0.81
C MET A 1 -14.83 3.96 1.68
N LEU A 2 -13.55 3.61 1.51
CA LEU A 2 -12.49 4.33 2.23
C LEU A 2 -12.01 5.50 1.37
N ARG A 3 -11.77 6.64 2.02
CA ARG A 3 -11.02 7.76 1.49
C ARG A 3 -9.80 7.94 2.36
N TYR A 4 -8.65 8.22 1.75
CA TYR A 4 -7.42 8.44 2.49
C TYR A 4 -6.62 9.60 1.89
N CYS A 5 -5.77 10.18 2.72
CA CYS A 5 -4.85 11.24 2.34
C CYS A 5 -3.42 10.83 2.70
N TYR A 6 -2.45 11.30 1.92
CA TYR A 6 -1.02 11.09 2.14
C TYR A 6 -0.24 12.33 1.72
N ASP A 7 1.04 12.38 2.08
CA ASP A 7 1.93 13.43 1.61
C ASP A 7 2.34 13.16 0.15
N GLN A 8 1.79 13.93 -0.78
CA GLN A 8 2.08 13.77 -2.20
C GLN A 8 3.52 14.14 -2.58
N SER A 9 4.26 14.83 -1.70
CA SER A 9 5.69 15.09 -1.87
C SER A 9 6.57 13.93 -1.41
N ALA A 10 6.04 13.02 -0.59
CA ALA A 10 6.78 11.89 -0.04
C ALA A 10 6.39 10.55 -0.65
N VAL A 11 5.11 10.35 -0.96
CA VAL A 11 4.58 9.10 -1.50
C VAL A 11 3.60 9.42 -2.62
N ARG A 12 3.59 8.61 -3.68
CA ARG A 12 2.54 8.62 -4.69
C ARG A 12 1.89 7.25 -4.74
N ILE A 13 0.57 7.21 -4.62
CA ILE A 13 -0.23 5.98 -4.67
C ILE A 13 -1.24 6.13 -5.81
N THR A 14 -1.31 5.14 -6.68
CA THR A 14 -2.37 5.04 -7.69
C THR A 14 -3.02 3.67 -7.63
N GLU A 15 -4.34 3.66 -7.72
CA GLU A 15 -5.16 2.45 -7.73
C GLU A 15 -5.72 2.22 -9.12
N SER A 16 -5.68 0.97 -9.56
CA SER A 16 -6.33 0.52 -10.78
C SER A 16 -7.14 -0.75 -10.50
N PRO A 17 -8.42 -0.81 -10.92
CA PRO A 17 -9.21 -2.03 -10.76
C PRO A 17 -8.66 -3.13 -11.68
N ASN A 18 -8.55 -4.35 -11.17
CA ASN A 18 -8.11 -5.52 -11.93
C ASN A 18 -9.00 -6.74 -11.58
N GLU A 19 -10.04 -6.99 -12.36
CA GLU A 19 -11.02 -8.06 -12.10
C GLU A 19 -11.59 -8.06 -10.68
N ASN A 20 -11.17 -8.99 -9.82
CA ASN A 20 -11.57 -9.10 -8.40
C ASN A 20 -10.57 -8.47 -7.42
N ASP A 21 -9.50 -7.90 -7.97
CA ASP A 21 -8.41 -7.27 -7.26
C ASP A 21 -8.36 -5.76 -7.56
N ILE A 22 -7.54 -5.08 -6.78
CA ILE A 22 -7.17 -3.68 -6.94
C ILE A 22 -5.65 -3.67 -6.95
N GLU A 23 -5.09 -3.12 -8.01
CA GLU A 23 -3.66 -2.97 -8.17
C GLU A 23 -3.22 -1.58 -7.72
N PHE A 24 -2.36 -1.56 -6.72
CA PHE A 24 -1.73 -0.37 -6.20
C PHE A 24 -0.33 -0.24 -6.79
N HIS A 25 -0.04 0.93 -7.34
CA HIS A 25 1.33 1.38 -7.57
C HIS A 25 1.69 2.42 -6.51
N ILE A 26 2.74 2.14 -5.76
CA ILE A 26 3.22 2.98 -4.67
C ILE A 26 4.65 3.39 -5.00
N ARG A 27 4.92 4.68 -5.10
CA ARG A 27 6.26 5.23 -5.30
C ARG A 27 6.66 6.07 -4.11
N ILE A 28 7.83 5.80 -3.55
CA ILE A 28 8.43 6.64 -2.51
C ILE A 28 9.27 7.72 -3.19
N LEU A 29 8.89 8.98 -3.00
CA LEU A 29 9.50 10.16 -3.62
C LEU A 29 10.54 10.81 -2.70
N LEU A 30 10.32 10.78 -1.39
CA LEU A 30 11.21 11.38 -0.41
C LEU A 30 12.08 10.32 0.27
N GLU A 31 13.38 10.60 0.35
CA GLU A 31 14.42 9.71 0.92
C GLU A 31 14.49 9.78 2.45
N GLU A 32 13.34 9.77 3.11
CA GLU A 32 13.28 9.69 4.55
C GLU A 32 13.15 8.24 5.02
N PRO A 33 13.93 7.81 6.04
CA PRO A 33 13.85 6.45 6.58
C PRO A 33 12.43 6.03 6.95
N LEU A 34 11.61 6.96 7.42
CA LEU A 34 10.22 6.71 7.79
C LEU A 34 9.43 5.98 6.69
N TYR A 35 9.46 6.49 5.46
CA TYR A 35 8.66 5.94 4.36
C TYR A 35 9.27 4.66 3.79
N LEU A 36 10.60 4.61 3.71
CA LEU A 36 11.33 3.42 3.24
C LEU A 36 11.19 2.25 4.21
N ASP A 37 11.34 2.47 5.51
CA ASP A 37 11.17 1.43 6.52
C ASP A 37 9.70 0.98 6.57
N GLY A 38 8.75 1.93 6.48
CA GLY A 38 7.33 1.64 6.44
C GLY A 38 6.95 0.68 5.31
N ILE A 39 7.34 0.98 4.07
CA ILE A 39 7.00 0.14 2.92
C ILE A 39 7.71 -1.23 2.99
N GLN A 40 8.92 -1.30 3.53
CA GLN A 40 9.63 -2.58 3.71
C GLN A 40 8.97 -3.48 4.77
N LEU A 41 8.46 -2.89 5.86
CA LEU A 41 7.72 -3.64 6.89
C LEU A 41 6.42 -4.23 6.32
N ILE A 42 5.68 -3.45 5.52
CA ILE A 42 4.47 -3.90 4.84
C ILE A 42 4.79 -5.05 3.89
N LYS A 43 5.81 -4.89 3.04
CA LYS A 43 6.27 -5.94 2.12
C LYS A 43 6.60 -7.23 2.88
N LYS A 44 7.43 -7.14 3.93
CA LYS A 44 7.84 -8.30 4.74
C LYS A 44 6.65 -9.00 5.38
N LYS A 45 5.62 -8.25 5.81
CA LYS A 45 4.39 -8.83 6.36
C LYS A 45 3.67 -9.71 5.34
N TYR A 46 3.47 -9.22 4.13
CA TYR A 46 2.74 -9.96 3.10
C TYR A 46 3.57 -11.10 2.49
N GLU A 47 4.89 -10.96 2.40
CA GLU A 47 5.78 -12.06 1.98
C GLU A 47 5.82 -13.21 3.00
N ARG A 48 5.84 -12.90 4.31
CA ARG A 48 5.88 -13.92 5.36
C ARG A 48 4.57 -14.70 5.47
N ASN A 49 3.47 -14.10 5.06
CA ASN A 49 2.13 -14.69 5.12
C ASN A 49 1.77 -15.47 3.86
N GLY A 50 2.73 -15.92 3.05
CA GLY A 50 2.59 -16.49 1.69
C GLY A 50 1.64 -17.68 1.46
N VAL A 51 0.77 -18.02 2.42
CA VAL A 51 -0.42 -18.86 2.24
C VAL A 51 -1.66 -18.01 1.89
N ASP A 52 -1.70 -16.74 2.29
CA ASP A 52 -2.83 -15.83 2.03
C ASP A 52 -2.62 -15.10 0.70
N THR A 53 -3.14 -15.67 -0.38
CA THR A 53 -3.05 -15.17 -1.78
C THR A 53 -3.78 -13.85 -2.03
N LYS A 54 -4.31 -13.22 -0.98
CA LYS A 54 -5.17 -12.04 -1.05
C LYS A 54 -4.41 -10.73 -1.21
N VAL A 55 -3.10 -10.71 -0.93
CA VAL A 55 -2.22 -9.58 -1.24
C VAL A 55 -0.88 -10.07 -1.75
N LEU A 56 -0.53 -9.70 -2.98
CA LEU A 56 0.79 -9.94 -3.57
C LEU A 56 1.57 -8.63 -3.63
N PHE A 57 2.78 -8.59 -3.07
CA PHE A 57 3.55 -7.36 -2.93
C PHE A 57 4.93 -7.50 -3.58
N TYR A 58 5.22 -6.64 -4.55
CA TYR A 58 6.46 -6.64 -5.34
C TYR A 58 7.19 -5.31 -5.19
N ALA A 59 8.51 -5.38 -5.18
CA ALA A 59 9.37 -4.21 -5.35
C ALA A 59 9.93 -4.22 -6.77
N ASN A 60 9.77 -3.09 -7.46
CA ASN A 60 10.41 -2.81 -8.73
C ASN A 60 11.69 -1.97 -8.49
N TYR A 61 12.37 -1.62 -9.57
CA TYR A 61 13.47 -0.65 -9.53
C TYR A 61 12.97 0.74 -9.09
N ASP A 62 13.88 1.57 -8.58
CA ASP A 62 13.62 2.99 -8.25
C ASP A 62 12.50 3.25 -7.21
N ARG A 63 12.39 2.40 -6.18
CA ARG A 63 11.44 2.57 -5.05
C ARG A 63 9.97 2.62 -5.50
N GLU A 64 9.70 1.93 -6.59
CA GLU A 64 8.36 1.64 -7.03
C GLU A 64 7.96 0.27 -6.50
N TYR A 65 6.76 0.21 -5.96
CA TYR A 65 6.20 -0.99 -5.36
C TYR A 65 4.83 -1.24 -5.99
N ARG A 66 4.53 -2.52 -6.20
CA ARG A 66 3.26 -2.97 -6.75
C ARG A 66 2.60 -3.90 -5.75
N ALA A 67 1.36 -3.60 -5.37
CA ALA A 67 0.55 -4.50 -4.55
C ALA A 67 -0.73 -4.87 -5.29
N ILE A 68 -0.98 -6.17 -5.47
CA ILE A 68 -2.24 -6.69 -6.02
C ILE A 68 -3.06 -7.16 -4.83
N VAL A 69 -4.20 -6.52 -4.58
CA VAL A 69 -5.00 -6.69 -3.37
C VAL A 69 -6.41 -7.14 -3.75
N HIS A 70 -6.81 -8.32 -3.30
CA HIS A 70 -8.18 -8.80 -3.45
C HIS A 70 -9.15 -7.83 -2.77
N ARG A 71 -10.31 -7.56 -3.39
CA ARG A 71 -11.29 -6.57 -2.89
C ARG A 71 -11.67 -6.75 -1.42
N ASP A 72 -11.87 -7.99 -0.98
CA ASP A 72 -12.17 -8.30 0.44
C ASP A 72 -11.08 -7.86 1.42
N HIS A 73 -9.85 -7.66 0.95
CA HIS A 73 -8.71 -7.24 1.74
C HIS A 73 -8.35 -5.76 1.56
N TYR A 74 -9.09 -5.02 0.73
CA TYR A 74 -8.83 -3.61 0.45
C TYR A 74 -8.71 -2.79 1.74
N ALA A 75 -9.71 -2.88 2.62
CA ALA A 75 -9.70 -2.10 3.86
C ALA A 75 -8.53 -2.47 4.77
N TYR A 76 -8.20 -3.76 4.87
CA TYR A 76 -7.05 -4.22 5.65
C TYR A 76 -5.73 -3.67 5.11
N PHE A 77 -5.58 -3.65 3.78
CA PHE A 77 -4.39 -3.10 3.13
C PHE A 77 -4.26 -1.59 3.36
N ILE A 78 -5.34 -0.81 3.19
CA ILE A 78 -5.34 0.64 3.46
C ILE A 78 -4.96 0.94 4.92
N ILE A 79 -5.52 0.18 5.87
CA ILE A 79 -5.18 0.33 7.28
C ILE A 79 -3.72 -0.04 7.54
N GLU A 80 -3.15 -1.00 6.81
CA GLU A 80 -1.73 -1.33 6.92
C GLU A 80 -0.83 -0.19 6.45
N LEU A 81 -1.17 0.46 5.32
CA LEU A 81 -0.47 1.66 4.86
C LEU A 81 -0.52 2.78 5.91
N MET A 82 -1.65 2.96 6.58
CA MET A 82 -1.82 3.93 7.67
C MET A 82 -0.97 3.59 8.90
N LYS A 83 -0.98 2.32 9.34
CA LYS A 83 -0.17 1.85 10.49
C LYS A 83 1.32 2.13 10.32
N HIS A 84 1.80 2.05 9.08
CA HIS A 84 3.19 2.31 8.71
C HIS A 84 3.42 3.74 8.20
N GLN A 85 2.50 4.67 8.47
CA GLN A 85 2.64 6.11 8.21
C GLN A 85 2.84 6.51 6.74
N LEU A 86 2.50 5.62 5.80
CA LEU A 86 2.42 5.99 4.38
C LEU A 86 1.18 6.85 4.10
N LEU A 87 0.16 6.75 4.94
CA LEU A 87 -1.04 7.58 4.92
C LEU A 87 -1.06 8.50 6.13
N ARG A 88 -1.66 9.68 5.97
CA ARG A 88 -1.89 10.67 7.04
C ARG A 88 -3.27 10.54 7.67
N SER A 89 -4.26 10.12 6.90
CA SER A 89 -5.62 9.89 7.39
C SER A 89 -6.34 8.87 6.53
N VAL A 90 -7.30 8.18 7.15
CA VAL A 90 -8.23 7.25 6.51
C VAL A 90 -9.62 7.50 7.12
N GLU A 91 -10.62 7.64 6.27
CA GLU A 91 -12.00 7.96 6.65
C GLU A 91 -12.99 7.10 5.85
N TRP A 92 -14.08 6.71 6.49
CA TRP A 92 -15.19 6.05 5.82
C TRP A 92 -16.07 7.10 5.15
N THR A 93 -16.27 6.97 3.84
CA THR A 93 -17.30 7.71 3.13
C THR A 93 -18.63 6.97 3.25
N THR A 94 -19.61 7.65 3.86
CA THR A 94 -21.03 7.29 3.90
C THR A 94 -21.74 7.62 2.61
#